data_AF-A0A3D5IZX8-F1
#
_entry.id   AF-A0A3D5IZX8-F1
#
_cell.length_a   1.000
_cell.length_b   1.000
_cell.length_c   1.000
_cell.angle_alpha   90.00
_cell.angle_beta   90.00
_cell.angle_gamma   90.00
#
_symmetry.space_group_name_H-M   'P 1'
#
loop_
_entity.id
_entity.type
_entity.pdbx_description
1 polymer ?
#
loop_
_entity_poly.entity_id
_entity_poly.type
_entity_poly.pdbx_seq_one_letter_code
_entity_poly.pdbx_strand_id
1 'polypeptide(L)' 'MKKNKKIQDEEQYAILKSNGMSDEKACVIARNKEEIQQNAYHNYSYKELIVICREKGISVVDKIKKGDLIDLIIKHEA' A
#
# COMPACT_ATOMS: atom_id res chain seq x y z
N MET A 1 6.48 -0.90 29.98
CA MET A 1 5.36 -1.65 29.36
C MET A 1 4.91 -0.94 28.09
N LYS A 2 4.63 -1.76 27.07
CA LYS A 2 4.17 -1.52 25.70
C LYS A 2 3.82 -0.07 25.32
N LYS A 3 4.63 0.51 24.42
CA LYS A 3 4.28 1.71 23.67
C LYS A 3 2.99 1.40 22.90
N ASN A 4 1.86 1.95 23.34
CA ASN A 4 0.63 2.06 22.56
C ASN A 4 0.93 2.92 21.35
N LYS A 5 1.46 2.26 20.35
CA LYS A 5 1.96 2.86 19.14
C LYS A 5 0.70 2.90 18.28
N LYS A 6 0.02 4.06 18.25
CA LYS A 6 -1.29 4.24 17.60
C LYS A 6 -1.26 3.67 16.19
N ILE A 7 -2.27 2.88 15.85
CA ILE A 7 -2.58 2.49 14.47
C ILE A 7 -2.85 3.79 13.70
N GLN A 8 -2.16 3.97 12.56
CA GLN A 8 -2.36 5.17 11.74
C GLN A 8 -3.55 5.00 10.79
N ASP A 9 -3.83 3.76 10.38
CA ASP A 9 -4.93 3.44 9.47
C ASP A 9 -5.70 2.21 9.98
N GLU A 10 -6.82 2.46 10.67
CA GLU A 10 -7.62 1.42 11.31
C GLU A 10 -8.38 0.54 10.29
N GLU A 11 -8.66 1.08 9.10
CA GLU A 11 -9.32 0.37 8.01
C GLU A 11 -8.39 -0.68 7.39
N GLN A 12 -7.15 -0.32 7.08
CA GLN A 12 -6.11 -1.28 6.66
C GLN A 12 -5.84 -2.33 7.71
N TYR A 13 -5.81 -1.95 8.99
CA TYR A 13 -5.68 -2.92 10.08
C TYR A 13 -6.81 -3.95 10.05
N ALA A 14 -8.06 -3.53 9.90
CA ALA A 14 -9.21 -4.42 9.81
C ALA A 14 -9.16 -5.35 8.59
N ILE A 15 -8.76 -4.84 7.43
CA ILE A 15 -8.59 -5.64 6.19
C ILE A 15 -7.49 -6.70 6.38
N LEU A 16 -6.35 -6.32 6.94
CA LEU A 16 -5.22 -7.24 7.20
C LEU A 16 -5.61 -8.35 8.19
N LYS A 17 -6.35 -8.00 9.24
CA LYS A 17 -6.90 -8.95 10.20
C LYS A 17 -7.91 -9.90 9.56
N SER A 18 -8.78 -9.38 8.69
CA SER A 18 -9.75 -10.17 7.92
C SER A 18 -9.08 -11.16 6.97
N ASN A 19 -7.92 -10.78 6.40
CA ASN A 19 -7.07 -11.63 5.57
C ASN A 19 -6.26 -12.68 6.37
N GLY A 20 -6.52 -12.83 7.68
CA GLY A 20 -5.85 -13.82 8.53
C GLY A 20 -4.45 -13.43 8.98
N MET A 21 -4.06 -12.17 8.83
CA MET A 21 -2.74 -11.69 9.24
C MET A 21 -2.65 -11.52 10.76
N SER A 22 -1.50 -11.85 11.34
CA SER A 22 -1.25 -11.71 12.78
C SER A 22 -1.28 -10.25 13.23
N ASP A 23 -1.70 -10.04 14.48
CA ASP A 23 -1.87 -8.73 15.11
C ASP A 23 -0.61 -7.85 14.99
N GLU A 24 0.56 -8.41 15.26
CA GLU A 24 1.83 -7.70 15.18
C GLU A 24 2.16 -7.24 13.75
N LYS A 25 1.92 -8.09 12.73
CA LYS A 25 2.17 -7.74 11.33
C LYS A 25 1.16 -6.72 10.82
N ALA A 26 -0.12 -6.92 11.12
CA ALA A 26 -1.16 -5.97 10.76
C ALA A 26 -0.92 -4.60 11.39
N CYS A 27 -0.47 -4.57 12.66
CA CYS A 27 -0.14 -3.35 13.37
C CYS A 27 1.13 -2.69 12.83
N VAL A 28 2.15 -3.44 12.40
CA VAL A 28 3.35 -2.85 11.76
C VAL A 28 2.98 -2.18 10.44
N ILE A 29 2.24 -2.87 9.58
CA ILE A 29 1.80 -2.36 8.27
C ILE A 29 0.89 -1.15 8.48
N ALA A 30 -0.15 -1.26 9.29
CA ALA A 30 -1.12 -0.18 9.56
C ALA A 30 -0.54 1.02 10.34
N ARG A 31 0.76 1.00 10.63
CA ARG A 31 1.49 2.08 11.31
C ARG A 31 2.62 2.66 10.49
N ASN A 32 2.78 2.21 9.25
CA ASN A 32 3.82 2.68 8.36
C ASN A 32 3.15 3.15 7.06
N LYS A 33 3.13 4.46 6.82
CA LYS A 33 2.43 5.05 5.65
C LYS A 33 2.86 4.46 4.32
N GLU A 34 4.14 4.16 4.14
CA GLU A 34 4.63 3.52 2.92
C GLU A 34 4.09 2.08 2.77
N GLU A 35 4.06 1.29 3.85
CA GLU A 35 3.46 -0.06 3.78
C GLU A 35 1.93 -0.03 3.68
N ILE A 36 1.26 0.97 4.28
CA ILE A 36 -0.18 1.23 4.11
C ILE A 36 -0.48 1.46 2.63
N GLN A 37 0.28 2.33 1.97
CA GLN A 37 0.08 2.62 0.56
C GLN A 37 0.43 1.41 -0.32
N GLN A 38 1.54 0.71 -0.04
CA GLN A 38 1.87 -0.53 -0.78
C GLN A 38 0.75 -1.55 -0.69
N ASN A 39 0.16 -1.73 0.49
CA ASN A 39 -0.91 -2.68 0.72
C ASN A 39 -2.26 -2.22 0.16
N ALA A 40 -2.55 -0.92 0.18
CA ALA A 40 -3.72 -0.34 -0.47
C ALA A 40 -3.69 -0.62 -1.98
N TYR A 41 -2.56 -0.33 -2.64
CA TYR A 41 -2.37 -0.60 -4.07
C TYR A 41 -2.18 -2.08 -4.41
N HIS A 42 -1.84 -2.93 -3.43
CA HIS A 42 -1.70 -4.37 -3.65
C HIS A 42 -3.00 -5.03 -4.13
N ASN A 43 -4.15 -4.53 -3.68
CA ASN A 43 -5.46 -5.02 -4.11
C ASN A 43 -5.88 -4.52 -5.50
N TYR A 44 -5.22 -3.49 -6.03
CA TYR A 44 -5.54 -2.95 -7.34
C TYR A 44 -5.06 -3.89 -8.45
N SER A 45 -5.82 -3.97 -9.53
CA SER A 45 -5.42 -4.71 -10.71
C SER A 45 -4.29 -3.99 -11.44
N TYR A 46 -3.49 -4.73 -12.22
CA TYR A 46 -2.42 -4.13 -13.03
C TYR A 46 -2.92 -2.98 -13.93
N LYS A 47 -4.13 -3.14 -14.52
CA LYS A 47 -4.78 -2.10 -15.32
C LYS A 47 -5.08 -0.84 -14.50
N GLU A 48 -5.61 -1.00 -13.30
CA GLU A 48 -5.92 0.12 -12.40
C GLU A 48 -4.66 0.88 -12.02
N LEU A 49 -3.58 0.16 -11.70
CA LEU A 49 -2.28 0.76 -11.38
C LEU A 49 -1.70 1.54 -12.57
N ILE A 50 -1.88 1.06 -13.80
CA ILE A 50 -1.50 1.79 -15.00
C ILE A 50 -2.32 3.09 -15.14
N VAL A 51 -3.63 3.04 -14.90
CA VAL A 51 -4.49 4.23 -14.96
C VAL A 51 -4.01 5.27 -13.96
N ILE A 52 -3.81 4.88 -12.70
CA ILE A 52 -3.31 5.78 -11.64
C ILE A 52 -1.95 6.36 -12.01
N CYS A 53 -1.03 5.55 -12.52
CA CYS A 53 0.27 6.03 -12.98
C CYS A 53 0.14 7.07 -14.09
N ARG A 54 -0.74 6.85 -15.08
CA ARG A 54 -0.98 7.78 -16.18
C ARG A 54 -1.62 9.08 -15.72
N GLU A 55 -2.58 9.01 -14.81
CA GLU A 55 -3.20 10.21 -14.19
C GLU A 55 -2.16 11.05 -13.44
N LYS A 56 -1.16 10.40 -12.84
CA LYS A 56 -0.02 11.06 -12.19
C LYS A 56 1.09 11.50 -13.15
N GLY A 57 0.95 11.29 -14.46
CA GLY A 57 1.96 11.68 -15.46
C GLY A 57 3.15 10.71 -15.58
N ILE A 58 3.09 9.54 -14.94
CA ILE A 58 4.12 8.50 -15.04
C ILE A 58 3.98 7.83 -16.41
N SER A 59 4.91 8.14 -17.30
CA SER A 59 4.89 7.65 -18.69
C SER A 59 5.56 6.28 -18.86
N VAL A 60 6.37 5.87 -17.88
CA VAL A 60 7.14 4.62 -17.89
C VAL A 60 6.35 3.41 -17.38
N VAL A 61 5.08 3.27 -17.76
CA VAL A 61 4.20 2.20 -17.23
C VAL A 61 4.20 0.93 -18.06
N ASP A 62 4.77 0.99 -19.27
CA ASP A 62 4.81 -0.13 -20.21
C ASP A 62 5.95 -1.10 -19.82
N LYS A 63 5.64 -2.40 -19.73
CA LYS A 63 6.57 -3.49 -19.35
C LYS A 63 7.12 -3.44 -17.92
N ILE A 64 6.53 -2.64 -17.03
CA ILE A 64 6.88 -2.62 -15.61
C ILE A 64 6.09 -3.68 -14.84
N LYS A 65 6.68 -4.29 -13.81
CA LYS A 65 5.98 -5.27 -12.96
C LYS A 65 4.99 -4.57 -12.04
N LYS A 66 3.94 -5.28 -11.62
CA LYS A 66 2.93 -4.75 -10.70
C LYS A 66 3.55 -4.11 -9.44
N GLY A 67 4.54 -4.77 -8.82
CA GLY A 67 5.23 -4.24 -7.64
C GLY A 67 5.98 -2.93 -7.90
N ASP A 68 6.68 -2.83 -9.02
CA ASP A 68 7.38 -1.61 -9.43
C ASP A 68 6.40 -0.47 -9.78
N LEU A 69 5.22 -0.77 -10.33
CA LEU A 69 4.17 0.24 -10.52
C LEU A 69 3.69 0.82 -9.18
N ILE A 70 3.50 -0.04 -8.18
CA ILE A 70 3.10 0.39 -6.83
C ILE A 70 4.18 1.29 -6.22
N ASP A 71 5.46 0.88 -6.31
CA ASP A 71 6.59 1.68 -5.82
C ASP A 71 6.68 3.05 -6.50
N LEU A 72 6.47 3.10 -7.82
CA LEU A 72 6.42 4.34 -8.61
C LEU A 72 5.29 5.27 -8.17
N ILE A 73 4.09 4.73 -7.93
CA ILE A 73 2.95 5.51 -7.45
C ILE A 73 3.28 6.13 -6.10
N ILE A 74 3.83 5.34 -5.17
CA ILE A 74 4.16 5.78 -3.81
C ILE A 74 5.28 6.82 -3.81
N LYS A 75 6.35 6.59 -4.57
CA LYS A 75 7.44 7.56 -4.74
C LYS A 75 6.97 8.88 -5.32
N HIS A 76 5.91 8.86 -6.12
CA HIS A 76 5.36 10.09 -6.68
C HIS A 76 4.41 10.83 -5.71
N GLU A 77 3.87 10.16 -4.69
CA GLU A 77 3.05 10.78 -3.63
C GLU A 77 3.85 11.33 -2.44
N ALA A 78 5.11 10.91 -2.28
CA ALA A 78 6.05 11.40 -1.27
C ALA A 78 6.68 12.74 -1.66
#